data_AF-A0A1G8M1X0-F1
#
_entry.id   AF-A0A1G8M1X0-F1
#
_cell.length_a   1.000
_cell.length_b   1.000
_cell.length_c   1.000
_cell.angle_alpha   90.00
_cell.angle_beta   90.00
_cell.angle_gamma   90.00
#
_symmetry.space_group_name_H-M   'P 1'
#
loop_
_entity.id
_entity.type
_entity.pdbx_description
1 polymer ?
#
loop_
_entity_poly.entity_id
_entity_poly.type
_entity_poly.pdbx_seq_one_letter_code
_entity_poly.pdbx_strand_id
1 'polypeptide(L)'
;MNRKIKFIILIVAAVLFVYSLSSAAYFEPKEYRKSLLELRDAERALNNLDKNLKEAESDFRIIDKQTVESNLKELDSLYQELIQAYQQQRDRQVQELEYIITNKSDEIRMKIIESKPVQLRAFWLDNGTFARLNGRAGVQKLLDRAQKANFNVIFPETFYKGKAVIPDNKLFEQDSQFSSWEEDPLEILIEEAKKRKIEIHPWVWVFNENTSGSPGKILTENPEWANQDKEGNIVSYHDSTWLSPAREDVKDFLQQRYLYLVKNYDIQGINLDYIRFPEEYRGSFGYDKSTVEGFKEKYGMDPFQIKSSSSDFSLWNKYRENLVTEMVKEVSKKLKNVDPKLLISADVIPGREEARYRALQDWSLWLEKDFVDFVVPMTYTENLFSELRRWIKEDRNVLTDPLYPGISVFKLTPDQLIDQVEEVNRINPNGASLFAAAHLTANDYHSLSQGVYSEAALLPYKNKAASLKSIQKLILKRLELIKEKNKIDNFSIIKIRGYLNQAAQADSEIDVKFEQFIIDNKIELSENVMRVLKADFDYLMDQKRLY
;
A
#
# COMPACT_ATOMS: atom_id res chain seq x y z
N MET A 1 -35.18 17.10 -8.58
CA MET A 1 -34.85 16.22 -9.71
C MET A 1 -35.69 14.95 -9.61
N ASN A 2 -36.55 14.79 -10.62
CA ASN A 2 -37.57 13.78 -10.91
C ASN A 2 -37.89 12.61 -9.97
N ARG A 3 -39.19 12.52 -9.62
CA ARG A 3 -39.91 11.32 -9.14
C ARG A 3 -39.64 10.04 -9.97
N LYS A 4 -39.11 10.15 -11.20
CA LYS A 4 -38.65 9.01 -12.02
C LYS A 4 -37.46 8.24 -11.44
N ILE A 5 -36.59 8.86 -10.63
CA ILE A 5 -35.41 8.16 -10.05
C ILE A 5 -35.83 7.25 -8.88
N LYS A 6 -36.84 7.65 -8.09
CA LYS A 6 -37.41 6.77 -7.05
C LYS A 6 -38.11 5.55 -7.63
N PHE A 7 -38.67 5.65 -8.84
CA PHE A 7 -39.34 4.54 -9.51
C PHE A 7 -38.34 3.50 -10.03
N ILE A 8 -37.13 3.89 -10.46
CA ILE A 8 -36.12 2.97 -10.97
C ILE A 8 -35.39 2.25 -9.82
N ILE A 9 -35.08 2.95 -8.71
CA ILE A 9 -34.45 2.32 -7.53
C ILE A 9 -35.46 1.39 -6.80
N LEU A 10 -36.75 1.74 -6.77
CA LEU A 10 -37.77 0.81 -6.27
C LEU A 10 -37.98 -0.39 -7.19
N ILE A 11 -37.79 -0.27 -8.51
CA ILE A 11 -37.92 -1.42 -9.42
C ILE A 11 -36.71 -2.34 -9.27
N VAL A 12 -35.48 -1.84 -9.14
CA VAL A 12 -34.31 -2.70 -8.88
C VAL A 12 -34.43 -3.42 -7.52
N ALA A 13 -34.87 -2.72 -6.48
CA ALA A 13 -35.09 -3.32 -5.15
C ALA A 13 -36.32 -4.25 -5.08
N ALA A 14 -37.42 -3.92 -5.78
CA ALA A 14 -38.64 -4.75 -5.78
C ALA A 14 -38.53 -5.96 -6.72
N VAL A 15 -37.82 -5.85 -7.84
CA VAL A 15 -37.59 -6.99 -8.74
C VAL A 15 -36.64 -8.00 -8.08
N LEU A 16 -35.58 -7.56 -7.39
CA LEU A 16 -34.70 -8.49 -6.66
C LEU A 16 -35.40 -9.14 -5.43
N PHE A 17 -36.24 -8.38 -4.70
CA PHE A 17 -36.93 -8.90 -3.50
C PHE A 17 -38.13 -9.81 -3.82
N VAL A 18 -38.82 -9.59 -4.95
CA VAL A 18 -39.91 -10.47 -5.40
C VAL A 18 -39.37 -11.81 -5.91
N TYR A 19 -38.18 -11.85 -6.51
CA TYR A 19 -37.61 -13.10 -7.04
C TYR A 19 -36.76 -13.89 -6.02
N SER A 20 -36.15 -13.24 -5.02
CA SER A 20 -35.42 -13.93 -3.94
C SER A 20 -36.32 -14.78 -3.04
N LEU A 21 -37.61 -14.43 -2.93
CA LEU A 21 -38.60 -15.21 -2.17
C LEU A 21 -39.22 -16.35 -2.97
N SER A 22 -39.21 -16.29 -4.30
CA SER A 22 -39.79 -17.33 -5.17
C SER A 22 -38.83 -18.46 -5.55
N SER A 23 -37.51 -18.26 -5.43
CA SER A 23 -36.54 -19.23 -5.96
C SER A 23 -36.28 -20.44 -5.06
N ALA A 24 -36.67 -20.39 -3.78
CA ALA A 24 -36.44 -21.47 -2.81
C ALA A 24 -37.56 -22.52 -2.77
N ALA A 25 -38.75 -22.20 -3.30
CA ALA A 25 -39.96 -23.01 -3.08
C ALA A 25 -40.37 -23.92 -4.26
N TYR A 26 -39.61 -23.98 -5.35
CA TYR A 26 -40.10 -24.56 -6.62
C TYR A 26 -39.37 -25.80 -7.18
N PHE A 27 -38.33 -26.35 -6.54
CA PHE A 27 -37.50 -27.38 -7.20
C PHE A 27 -37.44 -28.68 -6.41
N GLU A 28 -38.13 -29.71 -6.91
CA GLU A 28 -38.08 -31.07 -6.36
C GLU A 28 -36.73 -31.76 -6.64
N PRO A 29 -36.20 -32.61 -5.74
CA PRO A 29 -34.83 -33.15 -5.80
C PRO A 29 -34.49 -34.15 -6.92
N LYS A 30 -35.42 -34.49 -7.82
CA LYS A 30 -35.23 -35.58 -8.81
C LYS A 30 -34.67 -35.15 -10.17
N GLU A 31 -34.49 -33.86 -10.44
CA GLU A 31 -33.98 -33.33 -11.71
C GLU A 31 -32.86 -32.30 -11.50
N TYR A 32 -31.76 -32.69 -10.85
CA TYR A 32 -30.63 -31.77 -10.65
C TYR A 32 -29.87 -31.53 -11.96
N ARG A 33 -30.23 -30.48 -12.70
CA ARG A 33 -29.46 -30.00 -13.85
C ARG A 33 -28.26 -29.21 -13.36
N LYS A 34 -27.08 -29.50 -13.92
CA LYS A 34 -25.84 -28.78 -13.59
C LYS A 34 -26.06 -27.27 -13.65
N SER A 35 -26.69 -26.79 -14.73
CA SER A 35 -27.06 -25.38 -15.01
C SER A 35 -27.83 -24.65 -13.90
N LEU A 36 -28.42 -25.38 -12.93
CA LEU A 36 -28.97 -24.75 -11.73
C LEU A 36 -27.87 -24.12 -10.87
N LEU A 37 -26.69 -24.73 -10.77
CA LEU A 37 -25.54 -24.17 -10.05
C LEU A 37 -25.07 -22.87 -10.71
N GLU A 38 -24.90 -22.86 -12.03
CA GLU A 38 -24.54 -21.66 -12.79
C GLU A 38 -25.58 -20.54 -12.57
N LEU A 39 -26.88 -20.86 -12.61
CA LEU A 39 -27.92 -19.89 -12.26
C LEU A 39 -27.74 -19.33 -10.84
N ARG A 40 -27.40 -20.17 -9.86
CA ARG A 40 -27.18 -19.75 -8.46
C ARG A 40 -25.90 -18.94 -8.26
N ASP A 41 -24.88 -19.19 -9.07
CA ASP A 41 -23.66 -18.39 -9.05
C ASP A 41 -23.91 -16.99 -9.62
N ALA A 42 -24.68 -16.87 -10.72
CA ALA A 42 -25.14 -15.58 -11.23
C ALA A 42 -25.97 -14.81 -10.19
N GLU A 43 -26.92 -15.47 -9.52
CA GLU A 43 -27.71 -14.85 -8.45
C GLU A 43 -26.84 -14.39 -7.26
N ARG A 44 -25.79 -15.15 -6.92
CA ARG A 44 -24.85 -14.75 -5.87
C ARG A 44 -24.07 -13.50 -6.27
N ALA A 45 -23.59 -13.42 -7.51
CA ALA A 45 -22.92 -12.24 -8.04
C ALA A 45 -23.84 -11.00 -7.99
N LEU A 46 -25.09 -11.15 -8.42
CA LEU A 46 -26.11 -10.09 -8.38
C LEU A 46 -26.43 -9.63 -6.95
N ASN A 47 -26.59 -10.56 -6.01
CA ASN A 47 -26.84 -10.25 -4.60
C ASN A 47 -25.66 -9.50 -3.96
N ASN A 48 -24.42 -9.89 -4.29
CA ASN A 48 -23.22 -9.20 -3.85
C ASN A 48 -23.16 -7.78 -4.43
N LEU A 49 -23.45 -7.61 -5.72
CA LEU A 49 -23.51 -6.30 -6.36
C LEU A 49 -24.58 -5.40 -5.73
N ASP A 50 -25.78 -5.91 -5.45
CA ASP A 50 -26.85 -5.16 -4.78
C ASP A 50 -26.41 -4.67 -3.39
N LYS A 51 -25.72 -5.51 -2.61
CA LYS A 51 -25.11 -5.09 -1.34
C LYS A 51 -24.11 -3.95 -1.54
N ASN A 52 -23.22 -4.06 -2.53
CA ASN A 52 -22.23 -3.03 -2.81
C ASN A 52 -22.88 -1.71 -3.27
N LEU A 53 -23.94 -1.77 -4.06
CA LEU A 53 -24.71 -0.59 -4.50
C LEU A 53 -25.41 0.09 -3.32
N LYS A 54 -26.01 -0.68 -2.41
CA LYS A 54 -26.62 -0.16 -1.17
C LYS A 54 -25.58 0.51 -0.28
N GLU A 55 -24.39 -0.08 -0.15
CA GLU A 55 -23.28 0.54 0.57
C GLU A 55 -22.83 1.84 -0.11
N ALA A 56 -22.64 1.83 -1.43
CA ALA A 56 -22.25 3.02 -2.19
C ALA A 56 -23.26 4.16 -2.08
N GLU A 57 -24.56 3.87 -2.11
CA GLU A 57 -25.61 4.87 -1.88
C GLU A 57 -25.60 5.39 -0.44
N SER A 58 -25.44 4.50 0.53
CA SER A 58 -25.35 4.83 1.96
C SER A 58 -24.14 5.73 2.26
N ASP A 59 -23.00 5.46 1.62
CA ASP A 59 -21.75 6.20 1.76
C ASP A 59 -21.72 7.50 0.94
N PHE A 60 -22.76 7.79 0.15
CA PHE A 60 -22.78 8.91 -0.80
C PHE A 60 -21.53 8.90 -1.72
N ARG A 61 -21.15 7.74 -2.25
CA ARG A 61 -20.02 7.60 -3.17
C ARG A 61 -20.25 8.42 -4.44
N ILE A 62 -19.21 9.11 -4.90
CA ILE A 62 -19.16 9.92 -6.10
C ILE A 62 -18.89 8.97 -7.27
N ILE A 63 -19.96 8.57 -7.96
CA ILE A 63 -19.94 7.57 -9.04
C ILE A 63 -20.51 8.16 -10.35
N ASP A 64 -20.13 7.58 -11.50
CA ASP A 64 -20.80 7.86 -12.78
C ASP A 64 -22.17 7.17 -12.81
N LYS A 65 -23.17 7.89 -12.28
CA LYS A 65 -24.53 7.39 -12.15
C LYS A 65 -25.15 6.98 -13.48
N GLN A 66 -24.86 7.70 -14.57
CA GLN A 66 -25.47 7.40 -15.87
C GLN A 66 -24.94 6.08 -16.43
N THR A 67 -23.62 5.89 -16.37
CA THR A 67 -23.00 4.63 -16.80
C THR A 67 -23.45 3.46 -15.94
N VAL A 68 -23.50 3.61 -14.61
CA VAL A 68 -23.97 2.56 -13.70
C VAL A 68 -25.43 2.19 -13.97
N GLU A 69 -26.33 3.17 -14.12
CA GLU A 69 -27.73 2.92 -14.44
C GLU A 69 -27.93 2.24 -15.81
N SER A 70 -27.10 2.55 -16.79
CA SER A 70 -27.13 1.89 -18.10
C SER A 70 -26.70 0.43 -17.99
N ASN A 71 -25.58 0.16 -17.32
CA ASN A 71 -25.05 -1.18 -17.16
C ASN A 71 -26.00 -2.08 -16.35
N LEU A 72 -26.67 -1.54 -15.33
CA LEU A 72 -27.65 -2.30 -14.55
C LEU A 72 -28.88 -2.72 -15.37
N LYS A 73 -29.34 -1.91 -16.33
CA LYS A 73 -30.44 -2.29 -17.23
C LYS A 73 -30.06 -3.42 -18.18
N GLU A 74 -28.83 -3.38 -18.67
CA GLU A 74 -28.30 -4.46 -19.50
C GLU A 74 -28.15 -5.74 -18.68
N LEU A 75 -27.66 -5.64 -17.44
CA LEU A 75 -27.53 -6.77 -16.52
C LEU A 75 -28.88 -7.42 -16.20
N ASP A 76 -29.92 -6.61 -15.98
CA ASP A 76 -31.29 -7.10 -15.80
C ASP A 76 -31.78 -7.87 -17.04
N SER A 77 -31.54 -7.33 -18.23
CA SER A 77 -31.90 -8.00 -19.50
C SER A 77 -31.20 -9.35 -19.64
N LEU A 78 -29.88 -9.41 -19.36
CA LEU A 78 -29.10 -10.64 -19.38
C LEU A 78 -29.62 -11.69 -18.37
N TYR A 79 -30.01 -11.26 -17.16
CA TYR A 79 -30.57 -12.16 -16.17
C TYR A 79 -31.95 -12.71 -16.60
N GLN A 80 -32.80 -11.89 -17.23
CA GLN A 80 -34.05 -12.41 -17.81
C GLN A 80 -33.79 -13.44 -18.91
N GLU A 81 -32.79 -13.22 -19.76
CA GLU A 81 -32.36 -14.20 -20.77
C GLU A 81 -31.83 -15.50 -20.12
N LEU A 82 -31.08 -15.39 -19.02
CA LEU A 82 -30.56 -16.53 -18.26
C LEU A 82 -31.70 -17.41 -17.74
N ILE A 83 -32.71 -16.79 -17.12
CA ILE A 83 -33.91 -17.48 -16.61
C ILE A 83 -34.66 -18.18 -17.75
N GLN A 84 -34.84 -17.50 -18.88
CA GLN A 84 -35.50 -18.10 -20.05
C GLN A 84 -34.68 -19.26 -20.62
N ALA A 85 -33.36 -19.14 -20.73
CA ALA A 85 -32.48 -20.22 -21.17
C ALA A 85 -32.57 -21.43 -20.24
N TYR A 86 -32.58 -21.20 -18.92
CA TYR A 86 -32.73 -22.26 -17.94
C TYR A 86 -34.09 -22.97 -18.06
N GLN A 87 -35.19 -22.23 -18.15
CA GLN A 87 -36.55 -22.77 -18.32
C GLN A 87 -36.70 -23.57 -19.63
N GLN A 88 -36.03 -23.15 -20.69
CA GLN A 88 -36.02 -23.83 -21.99
C GLN A 88 -34.98 -24.95 -22.10
N GLN A 89 -34.34 -25.34 -20.99
CA GLN A 89 -33.33 -26.39 -20.93
C GLN A 89 -32.09 -26.15 -21.82
N ARG A 90 -31.77 -24.90 -22.11
CA ARG A 90 -30.60 -24.49 -22.92
C ARG A 90 -29.35 -24.35 -22.06
N ASP A 91 -28.85 -25.47 -21.52
CA ASP A 91 -27.79 -25.49 -20.50
C ASP A 91 -26.50 -24.76 -20.90
N ARG A 92 -26.05 -24.90 -22.15
CA ARG A 92 -24.86 -24.19 -22.64
C ARG A 92 -25.05 -22.67 -22.61
N GLN A 93 -26.23 -22.20 -22.99
CA GLN A 93 -26.55 -20.77 -22.95
C GLN A 93 -26.63 -20.25 -21.52
N VAL A 94 -27.09 -21.08 -20.56
CA VAL A 94 -27.06 -20.72 -19.13
C VAL A 94 -25.63 -20.49 -18.66
N GLN A 95 -24.70 -21.39 -19.00
CA GLN A 95 -23.30 -21.25 -18.64
C GLN A 95 -22.67 -19.98 -19.26
N GLU A 96 -22.95 -19.70 -20.54
CA GLU A 96 -22.45 -18.51 -21.23
C GLU A 96 -22.99 -17.21 -20.60
N LEU A 97 -24.29 -17.17 -20.28
CA LEU A 97 -24.93 -16.01 -19.66
C LEU A 97 -24.51 -15.80 -18.21
N GLU A 98 -24.32 -16.86 -17.42
CA GLU A 98 -23.78 -16.79 -16.06
C GLU A 98 -22.43 -16.07 -16.08
N TYR A 99 -21.49 -16.53 -16.92
CA TYR A 99 -20.17 -15.92 -17.04
C TYR A 99 -20.25 -14.43 -17.41
N ILE A 100 -21.13 -14.07 -18.36
CA ILE A 100 -21.33 -12.67 -18.76
C ILE A 100 -21.88 -11.85 -17.59
N ILE A 101 -22.89 -12.36 -16.87
CA ILE A 101 -23.53 -11.68 -15.73
C ILE A 101 -22.53 -11.47 -14.60
N THR A 102 -21.74 -12.49 -14.26
CA THR A 102 -20.72 -12.41 -13.20
C THR A 102 -19.68 -11.34 -13.53
N ASN A 103 -19.07 -11.40 -14.72
CA ASN A 103 -18.08 -10.39 -15.13
C ASN A 103 -18.66 -8.97 -15.23
N LYS A 104 -19.89 -8.84 -15.74
CA LYS A 104 -20.55 -7.54 -15.83
C LYS A 104 -20.91 -6.98 -14.45
N SER A 105 -21.23 -7.86 -13.50
CA SER A 105 -21.45 -7.48 -12.10
C SER A 105 -20.17 -6.93 -11.48
N ASP A 106 -19.03 -7.57 -11.73
CA ASP A 106 -17.72 -7.11 -11.25
C ASP A 106 -17.30 -5.80 -11.92
N GLU A 107 -17.56 -5.62 -13.21
CA GLU A 107 -17.33 -4.35 -13.90
C GLU A 107 -18.11 -3.19 -13.25
N ILE A 108 -19.38 -3.42 -12.92
CA ILE A 108 -20.21 -2.42 -12.23
C ILE A 108 -19.69 -2.20 -10.80
N ARG A 109 -19.27 -3.26 -10.09
CA ARG A 109 -18.65 -3.15 -8.76
C ARG A 109 -17.45 -2.20 -8.80
N MET A 110 -16.56 -2.34 -9.79
CA MET A 110 -15.40 -1.46 -9.90
C MET A 110 -15.80 0.02 -10.08
N LYS A 111 -16.83 0.29 -10.89
CA LYS A 111 -17.32 1.66 -11.16
C LYS A 111 -17.97 2.36 -9.96
N ILE A 112 -18.28 1.62 -8.88
CA ILE A 112 -18.86 2.19 -7.65
C ILE A 112 -17.87 2.30 -6.49
N ILE A 113 -16.58 2.03 -6.76
CA ILE A 113 -15.47 2.26 -5.84
C ILE A 113 -14.87 3.62 -6.12
N GLU A 114 -14.66 4.42 -5.07
CA GLU A 114 -14.06 5.75 -5.22
C GLU A 114 -12.55 5.69 -5.24
N SER A 115 -11.95 6.42 -6.18
CA SER A 115 -10.52 6.65 -6.21
C SER A 115 -10.12 7.88 -5.38
N LYS A 116 -9.06 7.76 -4.57
CA LYS A 116 -8.56 8.87 -3.75
C LYS A 116 -7.76 9.86 -4.62
N PRO A 117 -8.03 11.17 -4.54
CA PRO A 117 -7.38 12.17 -5.40
C PRO A 117 -5.94 12.51 -4.98
N VAL A 118 -5.55 12.19 -3.74
CA VAL A 118 -4.19 12.39 -3.22
C VAL A 118 -3.75 11.10 -2.54
N GLN A 119 -2.79 10.41 -3.14
CA GLN A 119 -2.41 9.07 -2.71
C GLN A 119 -1.05 8.66 -3.28
N LEU A 120 -0.18 8.08 -2.45
CA LEU A 120 0.97 7.32 -2.91
C LEU A 120 0.50 5.93 -3.34
N ARG A 121 0.76 5.59 -4.60
CA ARG A 121 0.38 4.34 -5.23
C ARG A 121 1.64 3.72 -5.79
N ALA A 122 2.23 2.83 -4.98
CA ALA A 122 3.51 2.23 -5.28
C ALA A 122 3.42 0.72 -5.53
N PHE A 123 4.47 0.18 -6.13
CA PHE A 123 4.77 -1.25 -6.07
C PHE A 123 6.29 -1.46 -6.05
N TRP A 124 6.73 -2.55 -5.44
CA TRP A 124 8.12 -2.98 -5.54
C TRP A 124 8.34 -3.74 -6.84
N LEU A 125 9.40 -3.38 -7.57
CA LEU A 125 9.85 -4.08 -8.76
C LEU A 125 11.04 -4.97 -8.36
N ASP A 126 10.76 -6.25 -8.13
CA ASP A 126 11.76 -7.26 -7.77
C ASP A 126 12.78 -7.46 -8.89
N ASN A 127 14.04 -7.78 -8.51
CA ASN A 127 15.15 -7.90 -9.45
C ASN A 127 14.88 -8.90 -10.59
N GLY A 128 14.21 -10.01 -10.30
CA GLY A 128 13.91 -11.04 -11.29
C GLY A 128 12.89 -10.58 -12.33
N THR A 129 11.83 -9.89 -11.90
CA THR A 129 10.88 -9.26 -12.82
C THR A 129 11.54 -8.16 -13.62
N PHE A 130 12.39 -7.35 -12.99
CA PHE A 130 13.13 -6.31 -13.68
C PHE A 130 14.02 -6.89 -14.78
N ALA A 131 14.86 -7.89 -14.48
CA ALA A 131 15.71 -8.55 -15.46
C ALA A 131 14.93 -9.07 -16.67
N ARG A 132 13.75 -9.70 -16.43
CA ARG A 132 12.86 -10.23 -17.47
C ARG A 132 12.24 -9.17 -18.39
N LEU A 133 12.26 -7.89 -18.02
CA LEU A 133 11.86 -6.81 -18.93
C LEU A 133 12.78 -6.76 -20.15
N ASN A 134 14.04 -7.17 -20.00
CA ASN A 134 15.02 -7.35 -21.08
C ASN A 134 15.12 -6.13 -22.01
N GLY A 135 15.37 -4.96 -21.41
CA GLY A 135 15.59 -3.71 -22.13
C GLY A 135 14.39 -2.78 -22.20
N ARG A 136 14.59 -1.68 -22.93
CA ARG A 136 13.69 -0.52 -22.97
C ARG A 136 12.25 -0.83 -23.37
N ALA A 137 12.04 -1.72 -24.34
CA ALA A 137 10.70 -2.09 -24.78
C ALA A 137 9.89 -2.81 -23.68
N GLY A 138 10.53 -3.64 -22.85
CA GLY A 138 9.85 -4.27 -21.72
C GLY A 138 9.56 -3.30 -20.60
N VAL A 139 10.50 -2.38 -20.31
CA VAL A 139 10.30 -1.28 -19.36
C VAL A 139 9.12 -0.41 -19.77
N GLN A 140 9.03 -0.02 -21.04
CA GLN A 140 7.89 0.74 -21.57
C GLN A 140 6.57 0.02 -21.37
N LYS A 141 6.50 -1.29 -21.68
CA LYS A 141 5.28 -2.10 -21.48
C LYS A 141 4.86 -2.19 -20.01
N LEU A 142 5.81 -2.36 -19.09
CA LEU A 142 5.52 -2.35 -17.66
C LEU A 142 4.95 -0.99 -17.24
N LEU A 143 5.63 0.09 -17.63
CA LEU A 143 5.23 1.44 -17.22
C LEU A 143 3.93 1.91 -17.87
N ASP A 144 3.59 1.44 -19.08
CA ASP A 144 2.28 1.70 -19.70
C ASP A 144 1.15 1.06 -18.89
N ARG A 145 1.35 -0.15 -18.38
CA ARG A 145 0.39 -0.81 -17.47
C ARG A 145 0.29 -0.06 -16.15
N ALA A 146 1.44 0.31 -15.58
CA ALA A 146 1.50 1.07 -14.33
C ALA A 146 0.79 2.43 -14.45
N GLN A 147 1.04 3.17 -15.53
CA GLN A 147 0.39 4.45 -15.81
C GLN A 147 -1.12 4.28 -16.03
N LYS A 148 -1.55 3.25 -16.77
CA LYS A 148 -2.98 2.97 -16.97
C LYS A 148 -3.70 2.67 -15.65
N ALA A 149 -3.02 2.02 -14.71
CA ALA A 149 -3.50 1.78 -13.35
C ALA A 149 -3.19 2.92 -12.38
N ASN A 150 -2.75 4.09 -12.88
CA ASN A 150 -2.46 5.29 -12.11
C ASN A 150 -1.51 5.07 -10.91
N PHE A 151 -0.53 4.17 -11.05
CA PHE A 151 0.63 4.14 -10.14
C PHE A 151 1.48 5.39 -10.33
N ASN A 152 2.13 5.85 -9.27
CA ASN A 152 2.94 7.07 -9.28
C ASN A 152 4.31 6.93 -8.61
N VAL A 153 4.65 5.78 -8.00
CA VAL A 153 5.98 5.47 -7.47
C VAL A 153 6.34 4.01 -7.78
N ILE A 154 7.60 3.73 -8.06
CA ILE A 154 8.13 2.35 -8.14
C ILE A 154 9.37 2.25 -7.24
N PHE A 155 9.45 1.17 -6.48
CA PHE A 155 10.63 0.79 -5.70
C PHE A 155 11.40 -0.32 -6.42
N PRO A 156 12.31 -0.02 -7.39
CA PRO A 156 13.07 -1.06 -8.07
C PRO A 156 14.19 -1.59 -7.17
N GLU A 157 14.22 -2.91 -6.97
CA GLU A 157 15.31 -3.57 -6.25
C GLU A 157 16.62 -3.35 -6.99
N THR A 158 17.48 -2.50 -6.47
CA THR A 158 18.64 -1.96 -7.20
C THR A 158 19.96 -2.48 -6.67
N PHE A 159 20.08 -2.62 -5.34
CA PHE A 159 21.25 -3.22 -4.68
C PHE A 159 20.77 -4.31 -3.72
N TYR A 160 21.19 -5.54 -3.99
CA TYR A 160 20.76 -6.73 -3.27
C TYR A 160 21.86 -7.80 -3.32
N LYS A 161 22.04 -8.55 -2.24
CA LYS A 161 23.00 -9.67 -2.18
C LYS A 161 24.44 -9.35 -2.63
N GLY A 162 24.88 -8.12 -2.39
CA GLY A 162 26.19 -7.62 -2.84
C GLY A 162 26.32 -7.38 -4.35
N LYS A 163 25.23 -7.53 -5.10
CA LYS A 163 25.13 -7.26 -6.54
C LYS A 163 24.20 -6.07 -6.79
N ALA A 164 24.16 -5.60 -8.04
CA ALA A 164 23.26 -4.54 -8.44
C ALA A 164 22.63 -4.76 -9.82
N VAL A 165 21.56 -4.02 -10.07
CA VAL A 165 20.93 -3.92 -11.39
C VAL A 165 21.77 -3.08 -12.37
N ILE A 166 22.47 -2.08 -11.85
CA ILE A 166 23.24 -1.12 -12.65
C ILE A 166 24.55 -1.71 -13.18
N PRO A 167 25.11 -1.17 -14.29
CA PRO A 167 26.35 -1.66 -14.87
C PRO A 167 27.54 -1.65 -13.91
N ASP A 168 28.49 -2.55 -14.16
CA ASP A 168 29.72 -2.71 -13.40
C ASP A 168 30.47 -1.38 -13.24
N ASN A 169 30.93 -1.12 -12.02
CA ASN A 169 31.83 -0.03 -11.70
C ASN A 169 32.63 -0.35 -10.43
N LYS A 170 33.40 0.63 -9.92
CA LYS A 170 34.26 0.42 -8.74
C LYS A 170 33.49 0.03 -7.46
N LEU A 171 32.20 0.37 -7.39
CA LEU A 171 31.35 0.10 -6.24
C LEU A 171 30.37 -1.06 -6.48
N PHE A 172 30.06 -1.39 -7.73
CA PHE A 172 28.99 -2.35 -8.03
C PHE A 172 29.46 -3.42 -9.01
N GLU A 173 29.06 -4.65 -8.69
CA GLU A 173 29.05 -5.76 -9.63
C GLU A 173 27.61 -5.97 -10.09
N GLN A 174 27.39 -5.90 -11.40
CA GLN A 174 26.09 -6.11 -12.00
C GLN A 174 25.71 -7.59 -11.86
N ASP A 175 24.45 -7.85 -11.50
CA ASP A 175 23.96 -9.21 -11.51
C ASP A 175 23.88 -9.74 -12.94
N SER A 176 24.44 -10.93 -13.15
CA SER A 176 24.43 -11.70 -14.40
C SER A 176 23.06 -11.83 -15.08
N GLN A 177 21.96 -11.70 -14.34
CA GLN A 177 20.59 -11.66 -14.90
C GLN A 177 20.37 -10.49 -15.86
N PHE A 178 21.16 -9.42 -15.74
CA PHE A 178 21.12 -8.24 -16.61
C PHE A 178 22.17 -8.27 -17.73
N SER A 179 22.92 -9.37 -17.90
CA SER A 179 23.99 -9.48 -18.90
C SER A 179 23.54 -9.30 -20.36
N SER A 180 22.26 -9.51 -20.65
CA SER A 180 21.66 -9.28 -21.98
C SER A 180 21.20 -7.83 -22.22
N TRP A 181 21.30 -6.95 -21.23
CA TRP A 181 20.91 -5.55 -21.37
C TRP A 181 22.00 -4.76 -22.07
N GLU A 182 21.63 -4.09 -23.17
CA GLU A 182 22.55 -3.24 -23.95
C GLU A 182 22.76 -1.84 -23.33
N GLU A 183 21.83 -1.42 -22.49
CA GLU A 183 21.74 -0.10 -21.86
C GLU A 183 21.63 -0.27 -20.33
N ASP A 184 21.99 0.76 -19.56
CA ASP A 184 21.83 0.76 -18.10
C ASP A 184 20.34 0.55 -17.72
N PRO A 185 19.99 -0.55 -17.02
CA PRO A 185 18.59 -0.86 -16.75
C PRO A 185 17.89 0.18 -15.86
N LEU A 186 18.59 0.75 -14.88
CA LEU A 186 18.03 1.76 -13.97
C LEU A 186 17.81 3.09 -14.69
N GLU A 187 18.78 3.52 -15.50
CA GLU A 187 18.67 4.77 -16.27
C GLU A 187 17.47 4.70 -17.23
N ILE A 188 17.30 3.59 -17.95
CA ILE A 188 16.13 3.40 -18.83
C ILE A 188 14.82 3.48 -18.04
N LEU A 189 14.76 2.83 -16.87
CA LEU A 189 13.57 2.86 -16.02
C LEU A 189 13.24 4.30 -15.61
N ILE A 190 14.23 5.08 -15.19
CA ILE A 190 14.07 6.48 -14.81
C ILE A 190 13.59 7.35 -15.98
N GLU A 191 14.25 7.26 -17.13
CA GLU A 191 13.89 8.03 -18.32
C GLU A 191 12.45 7.76 -18.77
N GLU A 192 12.04 6.48 -18.80
CA GLU A 192 10.71 6.07 -19.23
C GLU A 192 9.64 6.37 -18.17
N ALA A 193 9.97 6.28 -16.88
CA ALA A 193 9.07 6.61 -15.79
C ALA A 193 8.78 8.11 -15.73
N LYS A 194 9.80 8.95 -15.98
CA LYS A 194 9.69 10.41 -16.05
C LYS A 194 8.67 10.86 -17.11
N LYS A 195 8.63 10.21 -18.28
CA LYS A 195 7.64 10.48 -19.34
C LYS A 195 6.19 10.25 -18.87
N ARG A 196 6.01 9.40 -17.86
CA ARG A 196 4.72 8.98 -17.30
C ARG A 196 4.45 9.58 -15.92
N LYS A 197 5.34 10.44 -15.41
CA LYS A 197 5.27 11.07 -14.08
C LYS A 197 5.24 10.07 -12.93
N ILE A 198 5.95 8.96 -13.11
CA ILE A 198 6.16 7.94 -12.07
C ILE A 198 7.53 8.22 -11.45
N GLU A 199 7.58 8.32 -10.12
CA GLU A 199 8.81 8.52 -9.39
C GLU A 199 9.55 7.20 -9.17
N ILE A 200 10.88 7.24 -9.26
CA ILE A 200 11.73 6.07 -9.03
C ILE A 200 12.51 6.26 -7.74
N HIS A 201 12.35 5.30 -6.84
CA HIS A 201 12.96 5.28 -5.51
C HIS A 201 13.72 3.96 -5.35
N PRO A 202 15.01 3.87 -5.75
CA PRO A 202 15.77 2.63 -5.68
C PRO A 202 15.68 1.95 -4.31
N TRP A 203 15.21 0.71 -4.32
CA TRP A 203 15.18 -0.17 -3.16
C TRP A 203 16.55 -0.80 -2.98
N VAL A 204 17.15 -0.59 -1.80
CA VAL A 204 18.52 -1.01 -1.49
C VAL A 204 18.57 -1.81 -0.20
N TRP A 205 19.28 -2.94 -0.22
CA TRP A 205 19.55 -3.75 0.96
C TRP A 205 20.63 -3.07 1.80
N VAL A 206 20.39 -3.00 3.12
CA VAL A 206 21.35 -2.43 4.07
C VAL A 206 22.20 -3.51 4.74
N PHE A 207 21.66 -4.25 5.71
CA PHE A 207 22.47 -5.19 6.48
C PHE A 207 22.30 -6.65 6.07
N ASN A 208 21.20 -7.05 5.43
CA ASN A 208 21.09 -8.39 4.88
C ASN A 208 22.06 -8.52 3.71
N GLU A 209 22.90 -9.53 3.74
CA GLU A 209 23.97 -9.74 2.77
C GLU A 209 23.67 -10.85 1.79
N ASN A 210 22.97 -11.90 2.21
CA ASN A 210 22.59 -13.00 1.33
C ASN A 210 21.45 -13.82 1.96
N THR A 211 20.78 -14.64 1.14
CA THR A 211 19.65 -15.49 1.56
C THR A 211 19.76 -16.91 1.00
N SER A 212 20.98 -17.47 0.92
CA SER A 212 21.25 -18.81 0.36
C SER A 212 21.82 -19.82 1.36
N GLY A 213 21.76 -19.52 2.66
CA GLY A 213 22.26 -20.37 3.74
C GLY A 213 23.78 -20.33 3.90
N SER A 214 24.44 -19.41 3.21
CA SER A 214 25.90 -19.27 3.20
C SER A 214 26.29 -17.81 2.94
N PRO A 215 27.50 -17.39 3.35
CA PRO A 215 28.06 -16.09 2.98
C PRO A 215 27.92 -15.84 1.48
N GLY A 216 27.43 -14.66 1.12
CA GLY A 216 27.58 -14.14 -0.22
C GLY A 216 29.00 -13.62 -0.45
N LYS A 217 29.18 -12.88 -1.54
CA LYS A 217 30.50 -12.38 -1.94
C LYS A 217 31.10 -11.43 -0.92
N ILE A 218 30.30 -10.53 -0.33
CA ILE A 218 30.79 -9.50 0.60
C ILE A 218 31.42 -10.16 1.81
N LEU A 219 30.71 -11.13 2.42
CA LEU A 219 31.21 -11.84 3.60
C LEU A 219 32.26 -12.91 3.28
N THR A 220 32.32 -13.40 2.04
CA THR A 220 33.43 -14.27 1.61
C THR A 220 34.74 -13.48 1.53
N GLU A 221 34.68 -12.24 1.06
CA GLU A 221 35.85 -11.36 0.94
C GLU A 221 36.21 -10.65 2.27
N ASN A 222 35.22 -10.38 3.11
CA ASN A 222 35.37 -9.66 4.38
C ASN A 222 34.66 -10.42 5.52
N PRO A 223 35.16 -11.61 5.91
CA PRO A 223 34.49 -12.47 6.89
C PRO A 223 34.31 -11.81 8.27
N GLU A 224 35.18 -10.88 8.65
CA GLU A 224 35.10 -10.11 9.88
C GLU A 224 33.97 -9.06 9.91
N TRP A 225 33.28 -8.87 8.78
CA TRP A 225 32.09 -8.03 8.68
C TRP A 225 30.81 -8.74 9.11
N ALA A 226 30.85 -10.06 9.30
CA ALA A 226 29.67 -10.84 9.62
C ALA A 226 29.08 -10.47 10.99
N ASN A 227 27.78 -10.31 11.02
CA ASN A 227 27.00 -10.31 12.25
C ASN A 227 26.90 -11.76 12.78
N GLN A 228 27.02 -11.94 14.09
CA GLN A 228 27.10 -13.24 14.73
C GLN A 228 26.09 -13.39 15.87
N ASP A 229 25.62 -14.61 16.08
CA ASP A 229 24.91 -15.02 17.30
C ASP A 229 25.89 -15.29 18.46
N LYS A 230 25.37 -15.71 19.61
CA LYS A 230 26.18 -15.99 20.82
C LYS A 230 27.17 -17.13 20.64
N GLU A 231 26.85 -18.06 19.75
CA GLU A 231 27.64 -19.25 19.45
C GLU A 231 28.67 -18.98 18.34
N GLY A 232 28.62 -17.80 17.71
CA GLY A 232 29.49 -17.38 16.62
C GLY A 232 28.99 -17.77 15.23
N ASN A 233 27.76 -18.27 15.10
CA ASN A 233 27.16 -18.57 13.81
C ASN A 233 26.75 -17.27 13.10
N ILE A 234 26.88 -17.28 11.78
CA ILE A 234 26.58 -16.12 10.90
C ILE A 234 25.31 -16.30 10.07
N VAL A 235 24.74 -17.52 10.06
CA VAL A 235 23.53 -17.85 9.32
C VAL A 235 22.34 -17.74 10.26
N SER A 236 21.45 -16.80 9.97
CA SER A 236 20.18 -16.59 10.66
C SER A 236 19.06 -17.43 10.04
N TYR A 237 17.88 -17.36 10.65
CA TYR A 237 16.61 -17.81 10.10
C TYR A 237 16.38 -17.27 8.69
N HIS A 238 15.59 -18.01 7.90
CA HIS A 238 15.44 -17.81 6.45
C HIS A 238 16.75 -17.91 5.68
N ASP A 239 17.69 -18.73 6.14
CA ASP A 239 18.95 -19.03 5.45
C ASP A 239 19.72 -17.76 5.06
N SER A 240 19.75 -16.77 5.96
CA SER A 240 20.28 -15.44 5.65
C SER A 240 21.57 -15.12 6.39
N THR A 241 22.45 -14.35 5.75
CA THR A 241 23.66 -13.79 6.35
C THR A 241 23.58 -12.28 6.38
N TRP A 242 24.22 -11.65 7.37
CA TRP A 242 24.07 -10.22 7.64
C TRP A 242 25.40 -9.56 7.98
N LEU A 243 25.55 -8.30 7.58
CA LEU A 243 26.67 -7.43 7.94
C LEU A 243 26.46 -6.85 9.34
N SER A 244 27.55 -6.66 10.09
CA SER A 244 27.53 -6.07 11.43
C SER A 244 27.24 -4.56 11.37
N PRO A 245 26.18 -4.06 12.03
CA PRO A 245 25.89 -2.62 12.09
C PRO A 245 26.88 -1.80 12.91
N ALA A 246 27.71 -2.44 13.74
CA ALA A 246 28.69 -1.77 14.59
C ALA A 246 29.97 -1.37 13.87
N ARG A 247 30.15 -1.80 12.62
CA ARG A 247 31.38 -1.62 11.86
C ARG A 247 31.34 -0.40 10.97
N GLU A 248 32.32 0.49 11.14
CA GLU A 248 32.42 1.72 10.34
C GLU A 248 32.76 1.45 8.87
N ASP A 249 33.57 0.43 8.58
CA ASP A 249 33.88 0.04 7.19
C ASP A 249 32.68 -0.55 6.45
N VAL A 250 31.81 -1.31 7.14
CA VAL A 250 30.49 -1.75 6.61
C VAL A 250 29.61 -0.54 6.30
N LYS A 251 29.48 0.40 7.24
CA LYS A 251 28.68 1.62 7.03
C LYS A 251 29.19 2.43 5.85
N ASP A 252 30.50 2.66 5.77
CA ASP A 252 31.11 3.39 4.65
C ASP A 252 30.89 2.70 3.31
N PHE A 253 31.06 1.37 3.27
CA PHE A 253 30.81 0.55 2.08
C PHE A 253 29.37 0.72 1.55
N LEU A 254 28.37 0.65 2.44
CA LEU A 254 26.96 0.78 2.07
C LEU A 254 26.62 2.24 1.68
N GLN A 255 27.05 3.20 2.49
CA GLN A 255 26.77 4.62 2.27
C GLN A 255 27.38 5.14 0.95
N GLN A 256 28.57 4.68 0.56
CA GLN A 256 29.20 5.07 -0.71
C GLN A 256 28.37 4.62 -1.92
N ARG A 257 27.73 3.45 -1.84
CA ARG A 257 26.84 2.94 -2.90
C ARG A 257 25.56 3.76 -3.02
N TYR A 258 24.92 4.08 -1.91
CA TYR A 258 23.71 4.91 -1.94
C TYR A 258 24.03 6.33 -2.43
N LEU A 259 25.16 6.88 -2.00
CA LEU A 259 25.67 8.17 -2.48
C LEU A 259 25.95 8.15 -3.99
N TYR A 260 26.45 7.03 -4.53
CA TYR A 260 26.62 6.87 -5.97
C TYR A 260 25.28 6.95 -6.70
N LEU A 261 24.25 6.25 -6.22
CA LEU A 261 22.93 6.29 -6.85
C LEU A 261 22.38 7.73 -6.92
N VAL A 262 22.42 8.45 -5.80
CA VAL A 262 21.92 9.85 -5.72
C VAL A 262 22.73 10.82 -6.59
N LYS A 263 24.03 10.58 -6.78
CA LYS A 263 24.88 11.47 -7.59
C LYS A 263 24.79 11.24 -9.09
N ASN A 264 24.43 10.03 -9.51
CA ASN A 264 24.55 9.63 -10.91
C ASN A 264 23.20 9.38 -11.60
N TYR A 265 22.09 9.30 -10.85
CA TYR A 265 20.77 9.03 -11.41
C TYR A 265 19.74 10.10 -10.98
N ASP A 266 18.82 10.48 -11.87
CA ASP A 266 17.71 11.43 -11.61
C ASP A 266 16.56 10.76 -10.84
N ILE A 267 16.85 10.32 -9.61
CA ILE A 267 15.91 9.64 -8.70
C ILE A 267 15.26 10.61 -7.72
N GLN A 268 14.06 10.28 -7.25
CA GLN A 268 13.30 11.15 -6.32
C GLN A 268 13.42 10.68 -4.87
N GLY A 269 13.88 9.45 -4.65
CA GLY A 269 14.15 8.96 -3.30
C GLY A 269 15.02 7.71 -3.28
N ILE A 270 15.31 7.23 -2.08
CA ILE A 270 15.95 5.93 -1.80
C ILE A 270 15.08 5.20 -0.78
N ASN A 271 14.81 3.91 -1.04
CA ASN A 271 14.05 3.05 -0.13
C ASN A 271 14.97 2.02 0.54
N LEU A 272 15.17 2.16 1.85
CA LEU A 272 16.05 1.32 2.66
C LEU A 272 15.33 0.06 3.12
N ASP A 273 15.81 -1.12 2.76
CA ASP A 273 15.31 -2.38 3.29
C ASP A 273 16.42 -3.15 3.98
N TYR A 274 16.02 -4.13 4.79
CA TYR A 274 16.92 -4.90 5.64
C TYR A 274 17.78 -3.99 6.55
N ILE A 275 17.28 -2.79 6.86
CA ILE A 275 17.83 -1.86 7.83
C ILE A 275 17.37 -2.25 9.24
N ARG A 276 17.84 -3.42 9.67
CA ARG A 276 17.43 -4.08 10.93
C ARG A 276 18.40 -5.21 11.26
N PHE A 277 18.25 -5.81 12.44
CA PHE A 277 18.84 -7.11 12.73
C PHE A 277 17.96 -8.24 12.15
N PRO A 278 18.48 -9.48 12.04
CA PRO A 278 17.70 -10.63 11.61
C PRO A 278 16.39 -10.79 12.40
N GLU A 279 15.30 -11.11 11.69
CA GLU A 279 13.94 -11.21 12.23
C GLU A 279 13.73 -12.56 12.94
N GLU A 280 14.25 -12.65 14.17
CA GLU A 280 14.20 -13.85 15.01
C GLU A 280 13.65 -13.56 16.42
N TYR A 281 13.98 -14.44 17.39
CA TYR A 281 13.75 -14.21 18.81
C TYR A 281 14.74 -13.17 19.35
N ARG A 282 14.21 -12.00 19.77
CA ARG A 282 14.86 -10.92 20.55
C ARG A 282 16.38 -10.82 20.39
N GLY A 283 16.83 -10.32 19.24
CA GLY A 283 18.24 -9.98 19.02
C GLY A 283 19.16 -11.16 19.35
N SER A 284 18.93 -12.29 18.71
CA SER A 284 19.85 -13.43 18.73
C SER A 284 21.23 -13.05 18.18
N PHE A 285 21.27 -12.09 17.24
CA PHE A 285 22.47 -11.58 16.58
C PHE A 285 22.99 -10.26 17.18
N GLY A 286 24.24 -9.93 16.90
CA GLY A 286 24.97 -8.76 17.40
C GLY A 286 26.03 -9.11 18.44
N TYR A 287 26.46 -10.37 18.48
CA TYR A 287 27.54 -10.86 19.34
C TYR A 287 28.89 -10.91 18.60
N ASP A 288 28.97 -10.31 17.41
CA ASP A 288 30.23 -10.09 16.72
C ASP A 288 31.15 -9.17 17.54
N LYS A 289 32.45 -9.30 17.29
CA LYS A 289 33.50 -8.62 18.05
C LYS A 289 33.26 -7.11 18.19
N SER A 290 32.94 -6.42 17.09
CA SER A 290 32.81 -4.96 17.07
C SER A 290 31.62 -4.49 17.91
N THR A 291 30.48 -5.17 17.80
CA THR A 291 29.29 -4.86 18.59
C THR A 291 29.54 -5.09 20.09
N VAL A 292 30.18 -6.21 20.45
CA VAL A 292 30.50 -6.57 21.84
C VAL A 292 31.50 -5.62 22.48
N GLU A 293 32.60 -5.31 21.78
CA GLU A 293 33.62 -4.40 22.27
C GLU A 293 33.07 -2.99 22.49
N GLY A 294 32.28 -2.47 21.54
CA GLY A 294 31.67 -1.15 21.69
C GLY A 294 30.65 -1.08 22.85
N PHE A 295 29.93 -2.17 23.12
CA PHE A 295 29.04 -2.21 24.29
C PHE A 295 29.82 -2.27 25.61
N LYS A 296 30.88 -3.09 25.67
CA LYS A 296 31.78 -3.16 26.83
C LYS A 296 32.40 -1.82 27.13
N GLU A 297 32.87 -1.10 26.11
CA GLU A 297 33.42 0.25 26.25
C GLU A 297 32.37 1.24 26.80
N LYS A 298 31.15 1.21 26.25
CA LYS A 298 30.10 2.16 26.62
C LYS A 298 29.50 1.93 28.01
N TYR A 299 29.33 0.67 28.42
CA TYR A 299 28.58 0.32 29.63
C TYR A 299 29.39 -0.43 30.69
N GLY A 300 30.62 -0.87 30.39
CA GLY A 300 31.44 -1.65 31.32
C GLY A 300 30.90 -3.06 31.60
N MET A 301 30.01 -3.58 30.73
CA MET A 301 29.33 -4.87 30.92
C MET A 301 29.65 -5.82 29.76
N ASP A 302 29.76 -7.11 30.06
CA ASP A 302 29.91 -8.15 29.04
C ASP A 302 28.53 -8.68 28.61
N PRO A 303 28.11 -8.50 27.33
CA PRO A 303 26.79 -8.92 26.88
C PRO A 303 26.61 -10.45 26.88
N PHE A 304 27.69 -11.23 26.91
CA PHE A 304 27.60 -12.69 27.09
C PHE A 304 27.18 -13.09 28.50
N GLN A 305 27.38 -12.22 29.50
CA GLN A 305 27.01 -12.46 30.90
C GLN A 305 25.61 -11.94 31.25
N ILE A 306 24.98 -11.18 30.34
CA ILE A 306 23.64 -10.62 30.55
C ILE A 306 22.58 -11.72 30.33
N LYS A 307 21.78 -11.97 31.37
CA LYS A 307 20.63 -12.88 31.30
C LYS A 307 19.48 -12.20 30.58
N SER A 308 18.78 -12.91 29.70
CA SER A 308 17.64 -12.38 28.91
C SER A 308 16.47 -11.86 29.75
N SER A 309 16.38 -12.27 31.02
CA SER A 309 15.37 -11.82 31.99
C SER A 309 15.80 -10.62 32.83
N SER A 310 17.05 -10.14 32.74
CA SER A 310 17.51 -8.99 33.54
C SER A 310 17.14 -7.65 32.90
N SER A 311 17.12 -6.60 33.72
CA SER A 311 17.01 -5.22 33.25
C SER A 311 18.13 -4.83 32.29
N ASP A 312 19.33 -5.39 32.48
CA ASP A 312 20.51 -5.08 31.65
C ASP A 312 20.34 -5.57 30.20
N PHE A 313 19.49 -6.57 29.97
CA PHE A 313 19.15 -7.01 28.61
C PHE A 313 18.45 -5.91 27.80
N SER A 314 17.71 -5.01 28.47
CA SER A 314 17.12 -3.84 27.81
C SER A 314 18.18 -2.84 27.36
N LEU A 315 19.26 -2.65 28.13
CA LEU A 315 20.40 -1.80 27.75
C LEU A 315 21.14 -2.39 26.54
N TRP A 316 21.33 -3.70 26.52
CA TRP A 316 21.92 -4.42 25.39
C TRP A 316 21.09 -4.28 24.11
N ASN A 317 19.78 -4.50 24.19
CA ASN A 317 18.88 -4.30 23.06
C ASN A 317 18.86 -2.86 22.59
N LYS A 318 18.78 -1.89 23.52
CA LYS A 318 18.78 -0.48 23.17
C LYS A 318 20.09 -0.05 22.50
N TYR A 319 21.22 -0.59 22.94
CA TYR A 319 22.50 -0.34 22.28
C TYR A 319 22.50 -0.79 20.82
N ARG A 320 22.06 -2.03 20.55
CA ARG A 320 21.99 -2.58 19.19
C ARG A 320 20.96 -1.87 18.31
N GLU A 321 19.78 -1.55 18.85
CA GLU A 321 18.76 -0.72 18.19
C GLU A 321 19.33 0.65 17.79
N ASN A 322 20.16 1.26 18.64
CA ASN A 322 20.81 2.53 18.33
C ASN A 322 21.85 2.42 17.21
N LEU A 323 22.51 1.28 17.00
CA LEU A 323 23.42 1.10 15.87
C LEU A 323 22.69 1.21 14.53
N VAL A 324 21.52 0.58 14.43
CA VAL A 324 20.66 0.69 13.24
C VAL A 324 20.18 2.13 13.07
N THR A 325 19.72 2.77 14.15
CA THR A 325 19.24 4.16 14.12
C THR A 325 20.33 5.15 13.69
N GLU A 326 21.57 5.00 14.17
CA GLU A 326 22.67 5.86 13.75
C GLU A 326 23.02 5.63 12.27
N MET A 327 22.97 4.40 11.75
CA MET A 327 23.12 4.17 10.31
C MET A 327 22.05 4.91 9.49
N VAL A 328 20.78 4.86 9.89
CA VAL A 328 19.69 5.59 9.20
C VAL A 328 19.95 7.10 9.21
N LYS A 329 20.31 7.65 10.37
CA LYS A 329 20.63 9.07 10.54
C LYS A 329 21.84 9.50 9.70
N GLU A 330 22.91 8.71 9.69
CA GLU A 330 24.12 8.99 8.91
C GLU A 330 23.84 8.96 7.41
N VAL A 331 23.16 7.92 6.92
CA VAL A 331 22.69 7.83 5.52
C VAL A 331 21.85 9.05 5.19
N SER A 332 20.85 9.36 6.02
CA SER A 332 19.94 10.47 5.79
C SER A 332 20.67 11.79 5.62
N LYS A 333 21.52 12.13 6.59
CA LYS A 333 22.36 13.32 6.55
C LYS A 333 23.25 13.35 5.30
N LYS A 334 23.92 12.24 4.97
CA LYS A 334 24.88 12.18 3.86
C LYS A 334 24.20 12.35 2.50
N LEU A 335 23.04 11.71 2.30
CA LEU A 335 22.29 11.81 1.05
C LEU A 335 21.61 13.17 0.91
N LYS A 336 20.95 13.67 1.97
CA LYS A 336 20.29 15.00 1.94
C LYS A 336 21.28 16.17 1.82
N ASN A 337 22.54 15.99 2.23
CA ASN A 337 23.61 16.97 1.95
C ASN A 337 23.94 17.09 0.45
N VAL A 338 23.70 16.04 -0.34
CA VAL A 338 23.88 16.07 -1.80
C VAL A 338 22.63 16.56 -2.50
N ASP A 339 21.47 16.01 -2.12
CA ASP A 339 20.17 16.46 -2.61
C ASP A 339 19.21 16.69 -1.44
N PRO A 340 19.01 17.95 -1.01
CA PRO A 340 18.10 18.29 0.09
C PRO A 340 16.63 17.95 -0.17
N LYS A 341 16.25 17.63 -1.42
CA LYS A 341 14.88 17.26 -1.79
C LYS A 341 14.69 15.75 -1.92
N LEU A 342 15.76 14.96 -1.82
CA LEU A 342 15.70 13.51 -1.90
C LEU A 342 14.85 12.97 -0.76
N LEU A 343 13.88 12.13 -1.12
CA LEU A 343 13.07 11.40 -0.15
C LEU A 343 13.82 10.15 0.31
N ILE A 344 13.72 9.84 1.59
CA ILE A 344 14.31 8.64 2.18
C ILE A 344 13.18 7.87 2.84
N SER A 345 12.96 6.66 2.38
CA SER A 345 11.98 5.75 2.97
C SER A 345 12.61 4.48 3.48
N ALA A 346 11.87 3.73 4.29
CA ALA A 346 12.32 2.44 4.77
C ALA A 346 11.21 1.39 4.76
N ASP A 347 11.56 0.18 4.34
CA ASP A 347 10.74 -1.03 4.46
C ASP A 347 10.89 -1.58 5.89
N VAL A 348 9.78 -1.58 6.63
CA VAL A 348 9.78 -1.84 8.07
C VAL A 348 8.85 -2.97 8.46
N ILE A 349 9.15 -3.63 9.57
CA ILE A 349 8.24 -4.60 10.19
C ILE A 349 6.99 -3.85 10.68
N PRO A 350 5.76 -4.35 10.42
CA PRO A 350 4.55 -3.69 10.85
C PRO A 350 4.39 -3.70 12.38
N GLY A 351 3.86 -2.60 12.92
CA GLY A 351 3.72 -2.38 14.36
C GLY A 351 5.04 -1.91 15.01
N ARG A 352 5.02 -0.72 15.60
CA ARG A 352 6.23 -0.08 16.19
C ARG A 352 6.92 -0.98 17.22
N GLU A 353 6.16 -1.51 18.17
CA GLU A 353 6.73 -2.34 19.24
C GLU A 353 7.14 -3.74 18.74
N GLU A 354 6.43 -4.29 17.76
CA GLU A 354 6.77 -5.57 17.12
C GLU A 354 8.10 -5.46 16.35
N ALA A 355 8.29 -4.38 15.60
CA ALA A 355 9.53 -4.14 14.86
C ALA A 355 10.76 -4.03 15.77
N ARG A 356 10.62 -3.33 16.89
CA ARG A 356 11.66 -3.23 17.93
C ARG A 356 11.91 -4.58 18.60
N TYR A 357 10.85 -5.31 18.93
CA TYR A 357 10.95 -6.61 19.58
C TYR A 357 11.61 -7.67 18.70
N ARG A 358 11.22 -7.74 17.42
CA ARG A 358 11.61 -8.82 16.49
C ARG A 358 12.95 -8.54 15.80
N ALA A 359 13.26 -7.28 15.52
CA ALA A 359 14.40 -6.94 14.66
C ALA A 359 15.18 -5.69 15.08
N LEU A 360 14.92 -5.15 16.29
CA LEU A 360 15.60 -3.95 16.82
C LEU A 360 15.45 -2.74 15.88
N GLN A 361 14.27 -2.61 15.27
CA GLN A 361 13.96 -1.60 14.27
C GLN A 361 13.03 -0.51 14.85
N ASP A 362 13.60 0.56 15.40
CA ASP A 362 12.85 1.70 16.00
C ASP A 362 12.46 2.74 14.95
N TRP A 363 11.66 2.31 13.97
CA TRP A 363 11.28 3.16 12.85
C TRP A 363 10.39 4.35 13.24
N SER A 364 9.70 4.29 14.39
CA SER A 364 8.96 5.44 14.89
C SER A 364 9.85 6.59 15.33
N LEU A 365 11.00 6.28 15.94
CA LEU A 365 12.01 7.29 16.26
C LEU A 365 12.59 7.91 14.97
N TRP A 366 12.73 7.14 13.89
CA TRP A 366 13.28 7.65 12.64
C TRP A 366 12.36 8.69 11.99
N LEU A 367 11.04 8.48 12.06
CA LEU A 367 10.04 9.47 11.64
C LEU A 367 10.07 10.70 12.57
N GLU A 368 10.02 10.50 13.90
CA GLU A 368 10.02 11.60 14.88
C GLU A 368 11.25 12.52 14.76
N LYS A 369 12.38 11.98 14.28
CA LYS A 369 13.64 12.71 14.10
C LYS A 369 13.91 13.15 12.66
N ASP A 370 12.93 12.99 11.76
CA ASP A 370 13.05 13.32 10.33
C ASP A 370 14.24 12.62 9.63
N PHE A 371 14.66 11.46 10.13
CA PHE A 371 15.72 10.67 9.50
C PHE A 371 15.21 9.98 8.23
N VAL A 372 13.92 9.65 8.19
CA VAL A 372 13.21 9.17 7.00
C VAL A 372 11.99 10.06 6.77
N ASP A 373 11.65 10.29 5.51
CA ASP A 373 10.49 11.07 5.10
C ASP A 373 9.19 10.25 5.20
N PHE A 374 9.28 8.92 5.05
CA PHE A 374 8.16 8.02 5.26
C PHE A 374 8.61 6.57 5.51
N VAL A 375 7.71 5.74 6.01
CA VAL A 375 7.93 4.29 6.16
C VAL A 375 6.92 3.48 5.36
N VAL A 376 7.31 2.27 5.01
CA VAL A 376 6.51 1.31 4.25
C VAL A 376 6.37 0.02 5.07
N PRO A 377 5.45 -0.06 6.05
CA PRO A 377 5.31 -1.24 6.89
C PRO A 377 4.79 -2.43 6.11
N MET A 378 5.54 -3.52 6.10
CA MET A 378 5.23 -4.73 5.34
C MET A 378 4.15 -5.56 6.04
N THR A 379 2.87 -5.20 5.85
CA THR A 379 1.70 -5.85 6.49
C THR A 379 1.38 -7.25 5.93
N TYR A 380 2.40 -8.08 5.72
CA TYR A 380 2.32 -9.39 5.09
C TYR A 380 1.88 -10.46 6.10
N THR A 381 0.59 -10.50 6.38
CA THR A 381 -0.02 -11.41 7.36
C THR A 381 -0.76 -12.57 6.69
N GLU A 382 -1.06 -13.64 7.44
CA GLU A 382 -2.05 -14.66 7.08
C GLU A 382 -3.49 -14.20 7.39
N ASN A 383 -3.64 -13.35 8.41
CA ASN A 383 -4.90 -12.72 8.80
C ASN A 383 -5.11 -11.43 7.98
N LEU A 384 -5.30 -11.61 6.67
CA LEU A 384 -5.21 -10.60 5.60
C LEU A 384 -5.84 -9.23 5.91
N PHE A 385 -6.95 -9.19 6.64
CA PHE A 385 -7.66 -7.94 6.93
C PHE A 385 -7.57 -7.51 8.40
N SER A 386 -7.71 -8.43 9.36
CA SER A 386 -7.81 -8.06 10.78
C SER A 386 -6.48 -7.60 11.36
N GLU A 387 -5.38 -8.30 11.08
CA GLU A 387 -4.05 -7.90 11.56
C GLU A 387 -3.54 -6.66 10.86
N LEU A 388 -3.71 -6.58 9.53
CA LEU A 388 -3.42 -5.36 8.76
C LEU A 388 -4.14 -4.15 9.36
N ARG A 389 -5.46 -4.27 9.59
CA ARG A 389 -6.26 -3.18 10.16
C ARG A 389 -5.77 -2.81 11.56
N ARG A 390 -5.42 -3.80 12.39
CA ARG A 390 -4.95 -3.59 13.75
C ARG A 390 -3.64 -2.80 13.76
N TRP A 391 -2.61 -3.27 13.05
CA TRP A 391 -1.31 -2.59 13.01
C TRP A 391 -1.42 -1.16 12.51
N ILE A 392 -2.11 -0.94 11.38
CA ILE A 392 -2.25 0.40 10.80
C ILE A 392 -2.97 1.33 11.78
N LYS A 393 -4.07 0.89 12.41
CA LYS A 393 -4.80 1.74 13.37
C LYS A 393 -3.98 2.03 14.63
N GLU A 394 -3.28 1.03 15.18
CA GLU A 394 -2.42 1.20 16.34
C GLU A 394 -1.31 2.23 16.07
N ASP A 395 -0.66 2.15 14.90
CA ASP A 395 0.40 3.08 14.52
C ASP A 395 -0.16 4.49 14.25
N ARG A 396 -1.29 4.61 13.52
CA ARG A 396 -1.93 5.90 13.21
C ARG A 396 -2.58 6.59 14.41
N ASN A 397 -2.79 5.88 15.52
CA ASN A 397 -3.21 6.49 16.78
C ASN A 397 -2.08 7.26 17.48
N VAL A 398 -0.82 6.97 17.14
CA VAL A 398 0.37 7.55 17.77
C VAL A 398 1.11 8.45 16.79
N LEU A 399 1.23 8.03 15.53
CA LEU A 399 2.01 8.71 14.51
C LEU A 399 1.12 9.56 13.60
N THR A 400 1.61 10.75 13.31
CA THR A 400 1.03 11.65 12.30
C THR A 400 1.80 11.63 10.99
N ASP A 401 3.03 11.10 11.01
CA ASP A 401 3.96 11.07 9.88
C ASP A 401 3.51 10.13 8.75
N PRO A 402 4.08 10.26 7.53
CA PRO A 402 3.64 9.46 6.40
C PRO A 402 4.02 7.98 6.54
N LEU A 403 3.00 7.15 6.43
CA LEU A 403 3.07 5.69 6.52
C LEU A 403 2.26 5.10 5.36
N TYR A 404 2.88 4.25 4.55
CA TYR A 404 2.26 3.65 3.37
C TYR A 404 2.35 2.12 3.45
N PRO A 405 1.32 1.41 3.93
CA PRO A 405 1.40 -0.03 4.18
C PRO A 405 1.72 -0.82 2.90
N GLY A 406 2.59 -1.81 3.04
CA GLY A 406 2.88 -2.83 2.04
C GLY A 406 1.84 -3.94 2.04
N ILE A 407 1.23 -4.20 0.89
CA ILE A 407 0.24 -5.25 0.65
C ILE A 407 0.91 -6.47 -0.01
N SER A 408 0.72 -7.66 0.58
CA SER A 408 1.27 -8.92 0.06
C SER A 408 0.40 -9.49 -1.08
N VAL A 409 0.54 -8.97 -2.30
CA VAL A 409 -0.25 -9.38 -3.48
C VAL A 409 -0.19 -10.88 -3.72
N PHE A 410 0.96 -11.51 -3.47
CA PHE A 410 1.17 -12.95 -3.63
C PHE A 410 0.27 -13.85 -2.76
N LYS A 411 -0.42 -13.29 -1.75
CA LYS A 411 -1.38 -14.01 -0.90
C LYS A 411 -2.83 -13.76 -1.27
N LEU A 412 -3.10 -12.93 -2.29
CA LEU A 412 -4.44 -12.42 -2.58
C LEU A 412 -4.95 -12.94 -3.92
N THR A 413 -6.26 -13.19 -3.98
CA THR A 413 -6.97 -13.19 -5.26
C THR A 413 -7.10 -11.76 -5.80
N PRO A 414 -7.40 -11.56 -7.10
CA PRO A 414 -7.64 -10.24 -7.66
C PRO A 414 -8.73 -9.44 -6.92
N ASP A 415 -9.81 -10.09 -6.48
CA ASP A 415 -10.87 -9.42 -5.71
C ASP A 415 -10.40 -9.02 -4.31
N GLN A 416 -9.66 -9.91 -3.63
CA GLN A 416 -9.08 -9.64 -2.32
C GLN A 416 -8.06 -8.49 -2.37
N LEU A 417 -7.33 -8.34 -3.47
CA LEU A 417 -6.45 -7.19 -3.69
C LEU A 417 -7.25 -5.89 -3.69
N ILE A 418 -8.35 -5.82 -4.44
CA ILE A 418 -9.21 -4.64 -4.47
C ILE A 418 -9.81 -4.37 -3.08
N ASP A 419 -10.34 -5.40 -2.42
CA ASP A 419 -10.92 -5.28 -1.07
C ASP A 419 -9.89 -4.78 -0.05
N GLN A 420 -8.64 -5.25 -0.12
CA GLN A 420 -7.60 -4.85 0.82
C GLN A 420 -7.13 -3.41 0.57
N VAL A 421 -7.04 -2.96 -0.69
CA VAL A 421 -6.79 -1.55 -1.02
C VAL A 421 -7.96 -0.67 -0.57
N GLU A 422 -9.21 -1.10 -0.74
CA GLU A 422 -10.38 -0.39 -0.20
C GLU A 422 -10.33 -0.28 1.33
N GLU A 423 -9.92 -1.34 2.01
CA GLU A 423 -9.74 -1.32 3.46
C GLU A 423 -8.64 -0.33 3.89
N VAL A 424 -7.48 -0.34 3.24
CA VAL A 424 -6.43 0.66 3.49
C VAL A 424 -6.95 2.07 3.20
N ASN A 425 -7.69 2.29 2.11
CA ASN A 425 -8.30 3.58 1.80
C ASN A 425 -9.27 4.10 2.87
N ARG A 426 -9.86 3.20 3.69
CA ARG A 426 -10.74 3.58 4.81
C ARG A 426 -9.97 3.97 6.06
N ILE A 427 -8.80 3.38 6.32
CA ILE A 427 -8.08 3.53 7.60
C ILE A 427 -6.76 4.32 7.48
N ASN A 428 -6.19 4.41 6.28
CA ASN A 428 -4.97 5.15 5.95
C ASN A 428 -5.04 5.62 4.47
N PRO A 429 -5.85 6.65 4.16
CA PRO A 429 -6.18 7.03 2.79
C PRO A 429 -5.02 7.60 1.97
N ASN A 430 -3.87 7.90 2.60
CA ASN A 430 -2.75 8.58 1.94
C ASN A 430 -1.94 7.69 1.01
N GLY A 431 -2.07 6.35 1.09
CA GLY A 431 -1.40 5.46 0.15
C GLY A 431 -1.03 4.09 0.68
N ALA A 432 -0.55 3.28 -0.26
CA ALA A 432 -0.08 1.92 -0.04
C ALA A 432 0.95 1.54 -1.11
N SER A 433 1.69 0.47 -0.86
CA SER A 433 2.59 -0.15 -1.82
C SER A 433 2.22 -1.62 -2.02
N LEU A 434 2.28 -2.11 -3.26
CA LEU A 434 1.93 -3.49 -3.61
C LEU A 434 3.20 -4.35 -3.79
N PHE A 435 3.35 -5.38 -2.98
CA PHE A 435 4.47 -6.32 -3.05
C PHE A 435 4.04 -7.62 -3.74
N ALA A 436 4.54 -7.94 -4.92
CA ALA A 436 5.47 -7.18 -5.76
C ALA A 436 5.10 -7.32 -7.24
N ALA A 437 5.83 -6.66 -8.13
CA ALA A 437 5.61 -6.69 -9.57
C ALA A 437 5.50 -8.12 -10.14
N ALA A 438 6.26 -9.08 -9.61
CA ALA A 438 6.15 -10.50 -9.96
C ALA A 438 4.74 -11.10 -9.82
N HIS A 439 3.91 -10.53 -8.95
CA HIS A 439 2.58 -11.04 -8.61
C HIS A 439 1.45 -10.18 -9.17
N LEU A 440 1.76 -9.04 -9.79
CA LEU A 440 0.78 -8.17 -10.44
C LEU A 440 0.54 -8.64 -11.89
N THR A 441 -0.59 -9.30 -12.10
CA THR A 441 -1.01 -9.75 -13.42
C THR A 441 -1.58 -8.59 -14.24
N ALA A 442 -1.72 -8.78 -15.56
CA ALA A 442 -2.39 -7.79 -16.42
C ALA A 442 -3.84 -7.51 -15.98
N ASN A 443 -4.52 -8.51 -15.39
CA ASN A 443 -5.86 -8.34 -14.85
C ASN A 443 -5.85 -7.45 -13.60
N ASP A 444 -4.86 -7.58 -12.73
CA ASP A 444 -4.76 -6.74 -11.52
C ASP A 444 -4.57 -5.27 -11.88
N TYR A 445 -3.66 -4.95 -12.83
CA TYR A 445 -3.53 -3.59 -13.36
C TYR A 445 -4.85 -3.08 -13.94
N HIS A 446 -5.59 -3.94 -14.66
CA HIS A 446 -6.87 -3.56 -15.21
C HIS A 446 -7.91 -3.27 -14.11
N SER A 447 -8.12 -4.19 -13.15
CA SER A 447 -9.08 -4.02 -12.06
C SER A 447 -8.77 -2.79 -11.22
N LEU A 448 -7.49 -2.55 -10.87
CA LEU A 448 -7.05 -1.33 -10.19
C LEU A 448 -7.45 -0.07 -11.00
N SER A 449 -7.21 -0.06 -12.31
CA SER A 449 -7.57 1.05 -13.20
C SER A 449 -9.07 1.28 -13.37
N GLN A 450 -9.92 0.30 -13.05
CA GLN A 450 -11.37 0.44 -13.13
C GLN A 450 -11.99 0.78 -11.78
N GLY A 451 -11.33 0.45 -10.67
CA GLY A 451 -11.84 0.65 -9.30
C GLY A 451 -11.03 1.66 -8.50
N VAL A 452 -10.31 1.17 -7.48
CA VAL A 452 -9.60 1.99 -6.48
C VAL A 452 -8.63 3.02 -7.08
N TYR A 453 -8.03 2.74 -8.24
CA TYR A 453 -7.11 3.63 -8.95
C TYR A 453 -7.70 4.12 -10.29
N SER A 454 -9.01 4.27 -10.39
CA SER A 454 -9.69 4.73 -11.61
C SER A 454 -9.33 6.15 -12.04
N GLU A 455 -8.93 7.01 -11.10
CA GLU A 455 -8.51 8.39 -11.37
C GLU A 455 -7.06 8.61 -10.94
N ALA A 456 -6.34 9.50 -11.63
CA ALA A 456 -4.97 9.86 -11.25
C ALA A 456 -4.93 10.52 -9.87
N ALA A 457 -3.94 10.14 -9.05
CA ALA A 457 -3.70 10.74 -7.73
C ALA A 457 -2.46 11.64 -7.71
N LEU A 458 -2.55 12.74 -6.98
CA LEU A 458 -1.39 13.54 -6.59
C LEU A 458 -0.59 12.81 -5.51
N LEU A 459 0.73 12.93 -5.57
CA LEU A 459 1.60 12.44 -4.50
C LEU A 459 1.40 13.25 -3.22
N PRO A 460 1.23 12.61 -2.06
CA PRO A 460 0.93 13.28 -0.80
C PRO A 460 1.94 14.35 -0.40
N TYR A 461 3.22 14.22 -0.74
CA TYR A 461 4.30 15.13 -0.33
C TYR A 461 4.66 16.23 -1.34
N LYS A 462 4.07 16.22 -2.55
CA LYS A 462 4.59 17.04 -3.67
C LYS A 462 4.11 18.49 -3.68
N ASN A 463 2.85 18.74 -3.33
CA ASN A 463 2.25 20.08 -3.38
C ASN A 463 1.06 20.20 -2.41
N LYS A 464 1.31 20.80 -1.23
CA LYS A 464 0.31 20.95 -0.14
C LYS A 464 -0.97 21.59 -0.62
N ALA A 465 -0.86 22.75 -1.27
CA ALA A 465 -2.03 23.50 -1.73
C ALA A 465 -2.86 22.71 -2.76
N ALA A 466 -2.21 22.05 -3.73
CA ALA A 466 -2.90 21.26 -4.75
C ALA A 466 -3.57 20.01 -4.15
N SER A 467 -2.90 19.33 -3.22
CA SER A 467 -3.43 18.18 -2.51
C SER A 467 -4.66 18.55 -1.67
N LEU A 468 -4.56 19.56 -0.81
CA LEU A 468 -5.68 20.01 0.01
C LEU A 468 -6.86 20.50 -0.83
N LYS A 469 -6.61 21.23 -1.93
CA LYS A 469 -7.65 21.65 -2.88
C LYS A 469 -8.34 20.47 -3.57
N SER A 470 -7.60 19.41 -3.88
CA SER A 470 -8.16 18.22 -4.53
C SER A 470 -9.08 17.44 -3.59
N ILE A 471 -8.68 17.29 -2.32
CA ILE A 471 -9.53 16.71 -1.27
C ILE A 471 -10.73 17.62 -1.00
N GLN A 472 -10.54 18.94 -0.90
CA GLN A 472 -11.64 19.90 -0.74
C GLN A 472 -12.71 19.74 -1.83
N LYS A 473 -12.30 19.58 -3.09
CA LYS A 473 -13.22 19.34 -4.21
C LYS A 473 -14.00 18.03 -4.05
N LEU A 474 -13.37 16.97 -3.54
CA LEU A 474 -14.03 15.70 -3.20
C LEU A 474 -15.14 15.93 -2.15
N ILE A 475 -14.81 16.59 -1.03
CA ILE A 475 -15.75 16.86 0.07
C ILE A 475 -16.91 17.76 -0.40
N LEU A 476 -16.63 18.77 -1.23
CA LEU A 476 -17.67 19.63 -1.80
C LEU A 476 -18.65 18.85 -2.68
N LYS A 477 -18.16 17.92 -3.51
CA LYS A 477 -19.02 17.01 -4.29
C LYS A 477 -19.87 16.11 -3.38
N ARG A 478 -19.27 15.54 -2.33
CA ARG A 478 -19.96 14.75 -1.31
C ARG A 478 -21.12 15.52 -0.67
N LEU A 479 -20.87 16.76 -0.26
CA LEU A 479 -21.88 17.63 0.36
C LEU A 479 -23.05 17.92 -0.58
N GLU A 480 -22.79 18.13 -1.87
CA GLU A 480 -23.87 18.29 -2.86
C GLU A 480 -24.70 17.00 -3.02
N LEU A 481 -24.08 15.82 -3.04
CA LEU A 481 -24.81 14.55 -3.09
C LEU A 481 -25.72 14.35 -1.86
N ILE A 482 -25.21 14.64 -0.67
CA ILE A 482 -25.98 14.55 0.58
C ILE A 482 -27.16 15.55 0.54
N LYS A 483 -26.93 16.76 0.00
CA LYS A 483 -27.96 17.78 -0.21
C LYS A 483 -29.06 17.31 -1.16
N GLU A 484 -28.69 16.79 -2.33
CA GLU A 484 -29.64 16.32 -3.35
C GLU A 484 -30.56 15.21 -2.82
N LYS A 485 -30.06 14.42 -1.87
CA LYS A 485 -30.81 13.38 -1.16
C LYS A 485 -31.65 13.91 0.01
N ASN A 486 -31.66 15.22 0.25
CA ASN A 486 -32.32 15.90 1.37
C ASN A 486 -31.88 15.33 2.73
N LYS A 487 -30.60 15.02 2.89
CA LYS A 487 -30.02 14.45 4.12
C LYS A 487 -29.30 15.47 5.00
N ILE A 488 -29.28 16.72 4.57
CA ILE A 488 -28.72 17.86 5.28
C ILE A 488 -29.45 19.14 4.83
N ASP A 489 -29.67 20.08 5.74
CA ASP A 489 -30.32 21.36 5.42
C ASP A 489 -29.32 22.38 4.85
N ASN A 490 -29.85 23.43 4.21
CA ASN A 490 -29.04 24.46 3.56
C ASN A 490 -28.15 25.24 4.54
N PHE A 491 -28.61 25.49 5.76
CA PHE A 491 -27.86 26.29 6.74
C PHE A 491 -26.66 25.51 7.26
N SER A 492 -26.84 24.23 7.57
CA SER A 492 -25.75 23.31 7.93
C SER A 492 -24.71 23.18 6.83
N ILE A 493 -25.12 23.06 5.55
CA ILE A 493 -24.18 23.04 4.42
C ILE A 493 -23.33 24.31 4.37
N ILE A 494 -23.95 25.49 4.51
CA ILE A 494 -23.22 26.77 4.45
C ILE A 494 -22.15 26.83 5.54
N LYS A 495 -22.48 26.43 6.76
CA LYS A 495 -21.51 26.36 7.87
C LYS A 495 -20.37 25.38 7.59
N ILE A 496 -20.68 24.15 7.17
CA ILE A 496 -19.67 23.13 6.87
C ILE A 496 -18.76 23.58 5.72
N ARG A 497 -19.31 24.25 4.70
CA ARG A 497 -18.50 24.83 3.61
C ARG A 497 -17.57 25.93 4.10
N GLY A 498 -18.04 26.80 4.99
CA GLY A 498 -17.20 27.83 5.61
C GLY A 498 -16.02 27.20 6.34
N TYR A 499 -16.28 26.20 7.17
CA TYR A 499 -15.25 25.43 7.87
C TYR A 499 -14.28 24.74 6.89
N LEU A 500 -14.80 24.03 5.87
CA LEU A 500 -13.99 23.36 4.85
C LEU A 500 -13.08 24.34 4.10
N ASN A 501 -13.60 25.50 3.71
CA ASN A 501 -12.82 26.52 2.98
C ASN A 501 -11.67 27.06 3.80
N GLN A 502 -11.82 27.15 5.13
CA GLN A 502 -10.74 27.53 6.02
C GLN A 502 -9.79 26.36 6.29
N ALA A 503 -10.31 25.15 6.51
CA ALA A 503 -9.51 23.97 6.82
C ALA A 503 -8.61 23.53 5.66
N ALA A 504 -9.06 23.71 4.41
CA ALA A 504 -8.32 23.34 3.20
C ALA A 504 -7.27 24.37 2.76
N GLN A 505 -7.13 25.51 3.44
CA GLN A 505 -6.04 26.45 3.18
C GLN A 505 -4.73 25.87 3.72
N ALA A 506 -3.65 25.97 2.92
CA ALA A 506 -2.35 25.41 3.27
C ALA A 506 -1.78 25.99 4.58
N ASP A 507 -2.01 27.28 4.83
CA ASP A 507 -1.50 28.04 5.97
C ASP A 507 -2.51 28.13 7.13
N SER A 508 -3.60 27.37 7.07
CA SER A 508 -4.65 27.40 8.10
C SER A 508 -4.16 26.84 9.43
N GLU A 509 -4.49 27.52 10.53
CA GLU A 509 -4.23 27.05 11.90
C GLU A 509 -5.44 26.35 12.55
N ILE A 510 -6.47 26.01 11.76
CA ILE A 510 -7.62 25.28 12.31
C ILE A 510 -7.19 23.94 12.88
N ASP A 511 -7.43 23.77 14.19
CA ASP A 511 -7.17 22.56 14.97
C ASP A 511 -8.47 21.93 15.53
N VAL A 512 -9.60 22.61 15.42
CA VAL A 512 -10.90 22.07 15.86
C VAL A 512 -11.27 20.87 14.98
N LYS A 513 -11.43 19.69 15.59
CA LYS A 513 -11.88 18.48 14.89
C LYS A 513 -13.28 18.69 14.30
N PHE A 514 -13.56 18.09 13.15
CA PHE A 514 -14.84 18.24 12.46
C PHE A 514 -16.05 17.87 13.36
N GLU A 515 -15.96 16.79 14.13
CA GLU A 515 -17.03 16.41 15.07
C GLU A 515 -17.30 17.50 16.12
N GLN A 516 -16.25 18.09 16.68
CA GLN A 516 -16.37 19.17 17.64
C GLN A 516 -17.00 20.40 16.98
N PHE A 517 -16.57 20.74 15.76
CA PHE A 517 -17.18 21.83 14.98
C PHE A 517 -18.69 21.63 14.78
N ILE A 518 -19.14 20.40 14.47
CA ILE A 518 -20.55 20.07 14.30
C ILE A 518 -21.34 20.30 15.61
N ILE A 519 -20.80 19.82 16.74
CA ILE A 519 -21.40 19.99 18.07
C ILE A 519 -21.50 21.49 18.43
N ASP A 520 -20.41 22.23 18.33
CA ASP A 520 -20.33 23.65 18.69
C ASP A 520 -21.30 24.51 17.88
N ASN A 521 -21.56 24.10 16.63
CA ASN A 521 -22.43 24.82 15.71
C ASN A 521 -23.88 24.31 15.71
N LYS A 522 -24.21 23.34 16.57
CA LYS A 522 -25.54 22.72 16.69
C LYS A 522 -26.08 22.23 15.34
N ILE A 523 -25.22 21.56 14.58
CA ILE A 523 -25.58 20.99 13.27
C ILE A 523 -26.10 19.56 13.49
N GLU A 524 -27.33 19.29 13.05
CA GLU A 524 -27.94 17.96 13.16
C GLU A 524 -27.65 17.15 11.89
N LEU A 525 -26.89 16.06 12.04
CA LEU A 525 -26.60 15.10 10.98
C LEU A 525 -27.10 13.72 11.40
N SER A 526 -27.60 12.93 10.44
CA SER A 526 -27.80 11.51 10.71
C SER A 526 -26.46 10.82 10.96
N GLU A 527 -26.46 9.71 11.71
CA GLU A 527 -25.24 8.93 12.00
C GLU A 527 -24.43 8.59 10.74
N ASN A 528 -25.15 8.24 9.66
CA ASN A 528 -24.52 7.89 8.40
C ASN A 528 -23.84 9.11 7.72
N VAL A 529 -24.52 10.25 7.67
CA VAL A 529 -23.94 11.49 7.11
C VAL A 529 -22.74 11.94 7.93
N MET A 530 -22.83 11.87 9.26
CA MET A 530 -21.71 12.18 10.15
C MET A 530 -20.51 11.27 9.88
N ARG A 531 -20.71 9.94 9.81
CA ARG A 531 -19.63 8.98 9.54
C ARG A 531 -18.90 9.28 8.23
N VAL A 532 -19.64 9.54 7.15
CA VAL A 532 -19.08 9.82 5.82
C VAL A 532 -18.29 11.12 5.82
N LEU A 533 -18.89 12.21 6.31
CA LEU A 533 -18.20 13.51 6.35
C LEU A 533 -17.00 13.48 7.29
N LYS A 534 -17.11 12.83 8.45
CA LYS A 534 -15.97 12.66 9.36
C LYS A 534 -14.80 11.99 8.66
N ALA A 535 -15.01 10.88 7.95
CA ALA A 535 -13.94 10.20 7.23
C ALA A 535 -13.28 11.10 6.16
N ASP A 536 -14.09 11.86 5.42
CA ASP A 536 -13.63 12.83 4.42
C ASP A 536 -12.80 13.98 5.04
N PHE A 537 -13.25 14.55 6.17
CA PHE A 537 -12.53 15.60 6.89
C PHE A 537 -11.28 15.07 7.61
N ASP A 538 -11.33 13.86 8.18
CA ASP A 538 -10.16 13.20 8.74
C ASP A 538 -9.09 12.99 7.66
N TYR A 539 -9.49 12.58 6.46
CA TYR A 539 -8.57 12.48 5.31
C TYR A 539 -7.95 13.84 4.94
N LEU A 540 -8.72 14.93 4.92
CA LEU A 540 -8.18 16.27 4.69
C LEU A 540 -7.16 16.68 5.76
N MET A 541 -7.49 16.48 7.04
CA MET A 541 -6.64 16.86 8.16
C MET A 541 -5.40 15.99 8.25
N ASP A 542 -5.53 14.71 7.93
CA ASP A 542 -4.41 13.79 7.81
C ASP A 542 -3.43 14.26 6.72
N GLN A 543 -3.93 14.51 5.51
CA GLN A 543 -3.11 15.03 4.42
C GLN A 543 -2.43 16.36 4.76
N LYS A 544 -3.04 17.19 5.62
CA LYS A 544 -2.45 18.44 6.10
C LYS A 544 -1.29 18.21 7.07
N ARG A 545 -1.35 17.15 7.89
CA ARG A 545 -0.30 16.75 8.85
C ARG A 545 0.91 16.14 8.17
N LEU A 546 0.75 15.57 6.97
CA LEU A 546 1.86 15.01 6.18
C LEU A 546 2.82 16.07 5.59
N TYR A 547 2.51 17.37 5.72
CA TYR A 547 3.35 18.49 5.26
C TYR A 547 3.68 19.43 6.41
#